data_AF-A0A1V6UPG2-F1
#
_entry.id   AF-A0A1V6UPG2-F1
#
_cell.length_a   1.000
_cell.length_b   1.000
_cell.length_c   1.000
_cell.angle_alpha   90.00
_cell.angle_beta   90.00
_cell.angle_gamma   90.00
#
_symmetry.space_group_name_H-M   'P 1'
#
loop_
_entity.id
_entity.type
_entity.pdbx_description
1 polymer ?
#
loop_
_entity_poly.entity_id
_entity_poly.type
_entity_poly.pdbx_seq_one_letter_code
_entity_poly.pdbx_strand_id
1 'polypeptide(L)'
;MMGSVGLKGSGAAAAFARQRMTAMSRSSRSMSTLRSQSMRFPSQRSQLKSALSGSAPWRMTPAVVGPAAVRFNSTSSDTLPEFALDGSLKNAVNINDITTIPERIGYLKELGLDFGWGFTSTMQWLIEHTHIWTGLPWWASIVTVGLVTRLAMLKPVIGASENAARMNNAKPKSEPLRRKMIAATTEGNQQEAQIARAELQQINNEFGIKTWKSFVPMLQIPLGFGCFRVVRAMTSLPVPAMATETAGWIKDLTIADPTYILPMIAAGTLCLSLRKGGESGAMPMMQTEAGKYIIYGFPVMSFAFMAFMPSALQLYFVASGLFGLGQTYVINSESFRKWMHLSIAKKPSTGPKYSAITQNTESKGLRNLLERLEKEKAAEKARLQRVASTAPEEVKVSFIDRMYKKFGSAGSGLTKSVSETLGTQTVEQRAAKDRKQRADEYEQQRKDEDDLLRRERNEARRKEHMQTLENERTKASKSLKNSQTAARKANGRRGSRA
;
A
#
# COMPACT_ATOMS: atom_id res chain seq x y z
N MET A 1 22.93 87.65 -14.53
CA MET A 1 22.57 87.16 -13.18
C MET A 1 23.01 85.71 -13.11
N MET A 2 24.26 85.42 -12.70
CA MET A 2 24.65 85.08 -11.31
C MET A 2 23.59 84.17 -10.68
N GLY A 3 23.81 82.86 -10.54
CA GLY A 3 24.83 82.16 -9.74
C GLY A 3 24.05 81.07 -8.98
N SER A 4 24.56 79.95 -8.48
CA SER A 4 25.90 79.45 -8.21
C SER A 4 25.69 78.03 -7.63
N VAL A 5 26.43 77.00 -8.07
CA VAL A 5 27.47 76.28 -7.28
C VAL A 5 26.91 75.38 -6.16
N GLY A 6 27.31 74.12 -5.93
CA GLY A 6 28.41 73.28 -6.42
C GLY A 6 28.37 71.90 -5.69
N LEU A 7 28.78 70.83 -6.39
CA LEU A 7 29.97 69.97 -6.11
C LEU A 7 29.84 68.99 -4.92
N LYS A 8 29.79 67.66 -5.17
CA LYS A 8 30.91 66.67 -5.17
C LYS A 8 31.70 66.68 -3.84
N GLY A 9 31.97 65.58 -3.14
CA GLY A 9 31.93 64.13 -3.39
C GLY A 9 32.97 63.44 -2.49
N SER A 10 32.89 62.10 -2.31
CA SER A 10 33.94 61.16 -1.81
C SER A 10 34.42 61.37 -0.36
N GLY A 11 34.76 60.40 0.49
CA GLY A 11 34.97 58.96 0.42
C GLY A 11 35.78 58.55 1.67
N ALA A 12 35.71 57.27 2.03
CA ALA A 12 36.67 56.48 2.83
C ALA A 12 36.99 56.82 4.31
N ALA A 13 36.50 55.91 5.17
CA ALA A 13 37.26 55.07 6.11
C ALA A 13 38.02 55.63 7.34
N ALA A 14 37.93 54.81 8.40
CA ALA A 14 38.89 54.57 9.49
C ALA A 14 38.79 55.40 10.80
N ALA A 15 38.05 54.80 11.75
CA ALA A 15 38.56 54.19 12.99
C ALA A 15 39.09 55.04 14.19
N PHE A 16 38.62 54.60 15.37
CA PHE A 16 39.19 54.67 16.74
C PHE A 16 38.98 55.92 17.63
N ALA A 17 38.17 55.76 18.69
CA ALA A 17 38.56 55.77 20.13
C ALA A 17 37.29 55.81 21.04
N ARG A 18 36.98 54.77 21.84
CA ARG A 18 37.16 54.62 23.33
C ARG A 18 36.42 55.71 24.15
N GLN A 19 35.50 55.46 25.09
CA GLN A 19 35.52 54.65 26.34
C GLN A 19 34.05 54.44 26.86
N ARG A 20 33.65 53.23 27.30
CA ARG A 20 33.36 52.78 28.71
C ARG A 20 32.39 53.68 29.53
N MET A 21 31.40 53.22 30.31
CA MET A 21 30.90 51.93 30.84
C MET A 21 29.53 52.15 31.55
N THR A 22 28.62 51.16 31.51
CA THR A 22 27.76 50.58 32.59
C THR A 22 26.55 49.87 31.94
N ALA A 23 26.58 48.54 31.76
CA ALA A 23 26.13 47.46 32.67
C ALA A 23 24.60 47.29 32.78
N MET A 24 24.04 46.23 32.17
CA MET A 24 23.22 45.18 32.83
C MET A 24 22.97 43.96 31.91
N SER A 25 23.35 42.79 32.45
CA SER A 25 22.94 41.38 32.28
C SER A 25 22.45 40.79 30.94
N ARG A 26 23.22 39.82 30.40
CA ARG A 26 22.86 38.84 29.37
C ARG A 26 22.75 37.43 29.99
N SER A 27 21.78 36.65 29.55
CA SER A 27 21.77 35.19 29.67
C SER A 27 21.54 34.57 28.29
N SER A 28 22.40 33.62 27.92
CA SER A 28 22.44 32.90 26.65
C SER A 28 22.18 31.41 26.90
N ARG A 29 21.54 30.72 25.94
CA ARG A 29 21.89 29.34 25.49
C ARG A 29 20.98 28.81 24.37
N SER A 30 21.58 28.71 23.20
CA SER A 30 21.68 27.57 22.26
C SER A 30 20.75 26.33 22.36
N MET A 31 20.09 26.06 21.22
CA MET A 31 19.81 24.81 20.49
C MET A 31 18.97 23.62 21.06
N SER A 32 18.08 23.16 20.15
CA SER A 32 17.82 21.75 19.71
C SER A 32 16.52 21.02 20.11
N THR A 33 15.80 20.63 19.04
CA THR A 33 15.07 19.37 18.77
C THR A 33 13.92 18.92 19.68
N LEU A 34 12.73 18.91 19.05
CA LEU A 34 11.48 18.30 19.50
C LEU A 34 11.62 16.78 19.68
N ARG A 35 11.35 16.30 20.91
CA ARG A 35 11.13 14.89 21.25
C ARG A 35 9.76 14.75 21.91
N SER A 36 8.97 13.80 21.40
CA SER A 36 7.61 13.48 21.83
C SER A 36 7.55 12.99 23.28
N GLN A 37 6.62 13.57 24.05
CA GLN A 37 6.23 13.12 25.39
C GLN A 37 5.43 11.81 25.30
N SER A 38 5.75 10.86 26.17
CA SER A 38 4.96 9.66 26.45
C SER A 38 4.32 9.84 27.83
N MET A 39 2.99 9.71 27.89
CA MET A 39 2.21 9.83 29.11
C MET A 39 2.44 8.61 30.02
N ARG A 40 2.74 8.88 31.30
CA ARG A 40 2.77 7.87 32.36
C ARG A 40 1.40 7.82 33.03
N PHE A 41 0.81 6.62 33.11
CA PHE A 41 -0.30 6.32 34.02
C PHE A 41 0.24 5.76 35.35
N PRO A 42 -0.44 6.01 36.48
CA PRO A 42 0.01 5.60 37.81
C PRO A 42 -0.35 4.13 38.10
N SER A 43 0.61 3.42 38.69
CA SER A 43 0.46 2.09 39.26
C SER A 43 -0.22 2.16 40.63
N GLN A 44 -1.35 1.46 40.82
CA GLN A 44 -1.84 1.13 42.16
C GLN A 44 -1.53 -0.33 42.48
N ARG A 45 -0.82 -0.49 43.60
CA ARG A 45 -0.31 -1.72 44.17
C ARG A 45 -1.39 -2.32 45.07
N SER A 46 -1.87 -3.51 44.75
CA SER A 46 -2.48 -4.39 45.76
C SER A 46 -1.98 -5.81 45.54
N GLN A 47 -1.46 -6.37 46.61
CA GLN A 47 -0.85 -7.69 46.69
C GLN A 47 -1.94 -8.74 46.84
N LEU A 48 -1.81 -9.88 46.15
CA LEU A 48 -2.03 -11.18 46.78
C LEU A 48 -1.27 -12.25 46.01
N LYS A 49 -0.52 -13.03 46.78
CA LYS A 49 0.37 -14.11 46.36
C LYS A 49 -0.49 -15.35 46.11
N SER A 50 -0.25 -16.04 45.01
CA SER A 50 -0.18 -17.51 45.05
C SER A 50 0.65 -18.00 43.87
N ALA A 51 1.63 -18.84 44.20
CA ALA A 51 2.62 -19.38 43.29
C ALA A 51 2.05 -20.58 42.56
N LEU A 52 2.25 -20.66 41.24
CA LEU A 52 2.41 -21.92 40.51
C LEU A 52 3.33 -21.66 39.32
N SER A 53 4.53 -22.23 39.45
CA SER A 53 5.55 -22.37 38.42
C SER A 53 5.01 -23.20 37.26
N GLY A 54 5.24 -22.77 36.01
CA GLY A 54 4.91 -23.57 34.83
C GLY A 54 4.92 -22.77 33.53
N SER A 55 6.02 -22.87 32.80
CA SER A 55 6.19 -22.36 31.44
C SER A 55 5.22 -23.02 30.46
N ALA A 56 4.36 -22.26 29.78
CA ALA A 56 3.57 -22.73 28.65
C ALA A 56 4.23 -22.30 27.32
N PRO A 57 4.65 -23.24 26.45
CA PRO A 57 5.10 -22.92 25.11
C PRO A 57 3.92 -22.86 24.12
N TRP A 58 3.95 -21.84 23.27
CA TRP A 58 3.09 -21.70 22.10
C TRP A 58 3.44 -22.77 21.05
N ARG A 59 2.66 -23.85 20.98
CA ARG A 59 2.52 -24.67 19.76
C ARG A 59 1.09 -25.21 19.64
N MET A 60 0.52 -25.01 18.45
CA MET A 60 -0.73 -25.65 18.03
C MET A 60 -0.47 -27.11 17.68
N THR A 61 -1.30 -28.02 18.18
CA THR A 61 -1.39 -29.40 17.72
C THR A 61 -2.71 -29.62 16.97
N PRO A 62 -2.72 -30.36 15.85
CA PRO A 62 -3.94 -30.67 15.12
C PRO A 62 -4.72 -31.79 15.82
N ALA A 63 -6.02 -31.61 16.00
CA ALA A 63 -6.90 -32.66 16.54
C ALA A 63 -7.20 -33.71 15.46
N VAL A 64 -6.86 -34.95 15.77
CA VAL A 64 -7.18 -36.17 15.01
C VAL A 64 -8.68 -36.46 15.12
N VAL A 65 -9.33 -36.68 13.97
CA VAL A 65 -10.71 -37.18 13.87
C VAL A 65 -10.69 -38.70 14.00
N GLY A 66 -11.38 -39.26 14.99
CA GLY A 66 -11.70 -40.67 15.10
C GLY A 66 -13.22 -40.86 15.19
N PRO A 67 -13.83 -41.85 14.52
CA PRO A 67 -15.28 -42.03 14.52
C PRO A 67 -15.70 -42.90 15.71
N ALA A 68 -16.56 -42.40 16.57
CA ALA A 68 -17.27 -43.21 17.57
C ALA A 68 -18.76 -43.22 17.22
N ALA A 69 -19.23 -44.39 16.80
CA ALA A 69 -20.63 -44.67 16.53
C ALA A 69 -21.43 -44.72 17.83
N VAL A 70 -22.56 -44.01 17.89
CA VAL A 70 -23.60 -44.24 18.89
C VAL A 70 -24.93 -44.36 18.16
N ARG A 71 -25.60 -45.49 18.42
CA ARG A 71 -26.81 -45.99 17.76
C ARG A 71 -28.05 -45.26 18.28
N PHE A 72 -29.01 -45.05 17.38
CA PHE A 72 -30.32 -44.47 17.66
C PHE A 72 -31.32 -45.59 17.99
N ASN A 73 -32.05 -45.48 19.10
CA ASN A 73 -33.29 -46.23 19.32
C ASN A 73 -34.30 -45.32 20.02
N SER A 74 -35.51 -45.27 19.49
CA SER A 74 -36.61 -44.42 19.94
C SER A 74 -37.59 -45.18 20.82
N THR A 75 -38.27 -44.45 21.72
CA THR A 75 -39.69 -44.55 22.12
C THR A 75 -39.84 -44.43 23.64
N SER A 76 -40.44 -43.33 24.12
CA SER A 76 -41.67 -43.30 24.93
C SER A 76 -41.83 -41.95 25.65
N SER A 77 -43.06 -41.44 25.60
CA SER A 77 -43.60 -40.24 26.25
C SER A 77 -43.48 -40.30 27.78
N ASP A 78 -43.18 -39.17 28.43
CA ASP A 78 -43.82 -38.76 29.69
C ASP A 78 -43.44 -37.32 30.11
N THR A 79 -44.37 -36.67 30.77
CA THR A 79 -44.40 -35.27 31.20
C THR A 79 -43.53 -34.98 32.45
N LEU A 80 -42.84 -33.83 32.39
CA LEU A 80 -42.07 -33.01 33.38
C LEU A 80 -42.04 -33.42 34.88
N PRO A 81 -40.91 -33.17 35.57
CA PRO A 81 -40.73 -31.85 36.20
C PRO A 81 -39.37 -31.18 35.96
N GLU A 82 -39.43 -29.86 36.10
CA GLU A 82 -38.42 -28.82 36.03
C GLU A 82 -37.17 -29.10 36.89
N PHE A 83 -36.02 -29.27 36.23
CA PHE A 83 -34.70 -29.19 36.87
C PHE A 83 -33.93 -28.02 36.26
N ALA A 84 -33.79 -26.96 37.06
CA ALA A 84 -33.09 -25.74 36.73
C ALA A 84 -31.61 -26.02 36.43
N LEU A 85 -31.21 -25.83 35.17
CA LEU A 85 -29.82 -25.69 34.74
C LEU A 85 -29.66 -24.33 34.04
N ASP A 86 -29.47 -23.34 34.90
CA ASP A 86 -28.66 -22.12 34.76
C ASP A 86 -28.21 -21.71 33.34
N GLY A 87 -28.94 -20.74 32.78
CA GLY A 87 -28.39 -19.42 32.44
C GLY A 87 -27.35 -19.23 31.32
N SER A 88 -26.64 -20.25 30.85
CA SER A 88 -25.43 -20.03 30.02
C SER A 88 -25.42 -20.72 28.64
N LEU A 89 -26.57 -21.16 28.13
CA LEU A 89 -26.68 -21.74 26.78
C LEU A 89 -27.87 -21.26 25.96
N LYS A 90 -28.48 -20.12 26.33
CA LYS A 90 -29.50 -19.43 25.52
C LYS A 90 -28.92 -18.54 24.41
N ASN A 91 -27.59 -18.45 24.31
CA ASN A 91 -26.90 -17.72 23.23
C ASN A 91 -26.51 -18.62 22.04
N ALA A 92 -27.04 -19.85 21.96
CA ALA A 92 -27.06 -20.60 20.72
C ALA A 92 -28.23 -20.08 19.87
N VAL A 93 -27.95 -19.02 19.10
CA VAL A 93 -28.66 -18.51 17.93
C VAL A 93 -30.00 -19.20 17.65
N ASN A 94 -31.10 -18.62 18.14
CA ASN A 94 -32.44 -18.92 17.65
C ASN A 94 -32.55 -18.40 16.21
N ILE A 95 -32.31 -19.26 15.22
CA ILE A 95 -32.42 -18.94 13.79
C ILE A 95 -33.87 -18.53 13.42
N ASN A 96 -34.86 -18.94 14.22
CA ASN A 96 -36.27 -18.59 14.01
C ASN A 96 -36.65 -17.18 14.54
N ASP A 97 -35.78 -16.51 15.30
CA ASP A 97 -36.08 -15.22 15.94
C ASP A 97 -35.50 -14.02 15.15
N ILE A 98 -34.71 -14.25 14.09
CA ILE A 98 -34.10 -13.17 13.29
C ILE A 98 -35.18 -12.33 12.58
N THR A 99 -36.32 -12.95 12.26
CA THR A 99 -37.46 -12.28 11.58
C THR A 99 -38.32 -11.43 12.52
N THR A 100 -38.17 -11.60 13.84
CA THR A 100 -38.99 -10.95 14.88
C THR A 100 -38.25 -9.83 15.63
N ILE A 101 -36.97 -9.59 15.33
CA ILE A 101 -36.21 -8.47 15.91
C ILE A 101 -36.71 -7.16 15.26
N PRO A 102 -37.27 -6.21 16.03
CA PRO A 102 -37.72 -4.95 15.47
C PRO A 102 -36.52 -4.12 14.98
N GLU A 103 -36.67 -3.50 13.82
CA GLU A 103 -35.65 -2.64 13.20
C GLU A 103 -35.41 -1.38 14.04
N ARG A 104 -34.47 -1.48 14.98
CA ARG A 104 -34.05 -0.40 15.90
C ARG A 104 -32.57 -0.11 15.75
N ILE A 105 -32.12 1.01 16.32
CA ILE A 105 -30.70 1.35 16.29
C ILE A 105 -29.90 0.25 17.00
N GLY A 106 -28.93 -0.35 16.30
CA GLY A 106 -28.19 -1.54 16.77
C GLY A 106 -28.75 -2.88 16.29
N TYR A 107 -29.81 -2.91 15.49
CA TYR A 107 -30.34 -4.09 14.79
C TYR A 107 -29.24 -4.91 14.11
N LEU A 108 -28.34 -4.28 13.36
CA LEU A 108 -27.27 -5.03 12.68
C LEU A 108 -26.33 -5.69 13.69
N LYS A 109 -26.04 -5.02 14.80
CA LYS A 109 -25.21 -5.57 15.87
C LYS A 109 -25.89 -6.75 16.57
N GLU A 110 -27.20 -6.65 16.80
CA GLU A 110 -28.01 -7.73 17.38
C GLU A 110 -28.11 -8.95 16.46
N LEU A 111 -28.09 -8.75 15.14
CA LEU A 111 -27.94 -9.83 14.15
C LEU A 111 -26.56 -10.52 14.15
N GLY A 112 -25.64 -10.09 15.02
CA GLY A 112 -24.28 -10.61 15.11
C GLY A 112 -23.30 -9.96 14.13
N LEU A 113 -23.71 -8.90 13.41
CA LEU A 113 -22.81 -8.08 12.60
C LEU A 113 -22.14 -7.02 13.48
N ASP A 114 -21.23 -7.44 14.37
CA ASP A 114 -20.38 -6.53 15.13
C ASP A 114 -18.99 -6.46 14.51
N PHE A 115 -18.68 -5.33 13.88
CA PHE A 115 -17.36 -5.09 13.29
C PHE A 115 -16.38 -4.39 14.24
N GLY A 116 -16.76 -4.15 15.50
CA GLY A 116 -15.92 -3.49 16.50
C GLY A 116 -15.66 -2.03 16.16
N TRP A 117 -14.39 -1.63 16.10
CA TRP A 117 -13.96 -0.25 15.80
C TRP A 117 -13.31 -0.14 14.42
N GLY A 118 -13.52 0.98 13.74
CA GLY A 118 -12.89 1.30 12.45
C GLY A 118 -13.87 1.67 11.34
N PHE A 119 -13.39 1.79 10.10
CA PHE A 119 -14.18 2.26 8.96
C PHE A 119 -15.40 1.37 8.67
N THR A 120 -15.27 0.06 8.83
CA THR A 120 -16.38 -0.89 8.66
C THR A 120 -17.52 -0.61 9.65
N SER A 121 -17.20 -0.38 10.92
CA SER A 121 -18.17 -0.04 11.97
C SER A 121 -18.84 1.31 11.70
N THR A 122 -18.07 2.31 11.23
CA THR A 122 -18.67 3.60 10.83
C THR A 122 -19.63 3.46 9.64
N MET A 123 -19.32 2.58 8.67
CA MET A 123 -20.20 2.33 7.52
C MET A 123 -21.47 1.58 7.93
N GLN A 124 -21.35 0.61 8.83
CA GLN A 124 -22.50 -0.07 9.42
C GLN A 124 -23.41 0.93 10.12
N TRP A 125 -22.84 1.76 10.99
CA TRP A 125 -23.56 2.81 11.70
C TRP A 125 -24.28 3.74 10.71
N LEU A 126 -23.61 4.21 9.66
CA LEU A 126 -24.21 5.08 8.65
C LEU A 126 -25.37 4.42 7.90
N ILE A 127 -25.21 3.16 7.46
CA ILE A 127 -26.25 2.45 6.69
C ILE A 127 -27.49 2.23 7.55
N GLU A 128 -27.29 1.77 8.78
CA GLU A 128 -28.36 1.53 9.75
C GLU A 128 -29.09 2.81 10.14
N HIS A 129 -28.37 3.89 10.45
CA HIS A 129 -28.99 5.17 10.80
C HIS A 129 -29.73 5.77 9.61
N THR A 130 -29.20 5.61 8.40
CA THR A 130 -29.89 6.06 7.18
C THR A 130 -31.21 5.31 7.02
N HIS A 131 -31.19 3.98 7.11
CA HIS A 131 -32.40 3.13 7.03
C HIS A 131 -33.46 3.54 8.06
N ILE A 132 -33.07 3.63 9.33
CA ILE A 132 -34.01 3.88 10.43
C ILE A 132 -34.54 5.32 10.43
N TRP A 133 -33.71 6.32 10.17
CA TRP A 133 -34.14 7.72 10.22
C TRP A 133 -34.94 8.14 8.99
N THR A 134 -34.60 7.62 7.82
CA THR A 134 -35.27 8.00 6.57
C THR A 134 -36.43 7.06 6.22
N GLY A 135 -36.50 5.87 6.82
CA GLY A 135 -37.44 4.82 6.45
C GLY A 135 -37.21 4.27 5.03
N LEU A 136 -36.04 4.54 4.43
CA LEU A 136 -35.68 4.03 3.11
C LEU A 136 -35.44 2.52 3.19
N PRO A 137 -35.75 1.75 2.12
CA PRO A 137 -35.38 0.34 2.06
C PRO A 137 -33.86 0.17 2.12
N TRP A 138 -33.39 -1.00 2.56
CA TRP A 138 -31.97 -1.29 2.78
C TRP A 138 -31.12 -1.01 1.53
N TRP A 139 -31.61 -1.34 0.34
CA TRP A 139 -30.92 -1.05 -0.92
C TRP A 139 -30.68 0.45 -1.13
N ALA A 140 -31.69 1.29 -0.85
CA ALA A 140 -31.63 2.72 -1.01
C ALA A 140 -30.75 3.36 0.07
N SER A 141 -30.78 2.82 1.28
CA SER A 141 -29.90 3.21 2.39
C SER A 141 -28.42 2.97 2.06
N ILE A 142 -28.08 1.80 1.49
CA ILE A 142 -26.72 1.48 1.03
C ILE A 142 -26.26 2.47 -0.05
N VAL A 143 -27.10 2.71 -1.07
CA VAL A 143 -26.79 3.66 -2.15
C VAL A 143 -26.59 5.07 -1.59
N THR A 144 -27.49 5.51 -0.72
CA THR A 144 -27.45 6.85 -0.10
C THR A 144 -26.16 7.06 0.69
N VAL A 145 -25.77 6.09 1.53
CA VAL A 145 -24.50 6.18 2.27
C VAL A 145 -23.30 6.20 1.34
N GLY A 146 -23.33 5.42 0.25
CA GLY A 146 -22.31 5.47 -0.80
C GLY A 146 -22.17 6.87 -1.39
N LEU A 147 -23.29 7.51 -1.74
CA LEU A 147 -23.33 8.87 -2.28
C LEU A 147 -22.86 9.93 -1.27
N VAL A 148 -23.32 9.84 -0.02
CA VAL A 148 -22.88 10.75 1.06
C VAL A 148 -21.38 10.63 1.31
N THR A 149 -20.85 9.40 1.31
CA THR A 149 -19.41 9.17 1.46
C THR A 149 -18.62 9.81 0.31
N ARG A 150 -19.11 9.70 -0.93
CA ARG A 150 -18.49 10.35 -2.08
C ARG A 150 -18.56 11.88 -2.00
N LEU A 151 -19.69 12.43 -1.58
CA LEU A 151 -19.85 13.87 -1.34
C LEU A 151 -18.90 14.38 -0.26
N ALA A 152 -18.73 13.66 0.84
CA ALA A 152 -17.77 13.99 1.89
C ALA A 152 -16.31 13.98 1.36
N MET A 153 -16.00 13.07 0.43
CA MET A 153 -14.69 12.97 -0.23
C MET A 153 -14.48 14.00 -1.35
N LEU A 154 -15.51 14.74 -1.77
CA LEU A 154 -15.45 15.63 -2.93
C LEU A 154 -14.35 16.69 -2.82
N LYS A 155 -14.28 17.40 -1.68
CA LYS A 155 -13.27 18.45 -1.45
C LYS A 155 -11.83 17.90 -1.47
N PRO A 156 -11.50 16.81 -0.75
CA PRO A 156 -10.21 16.14 -0.91
C PRO A 156 -9.88 15.78 -2.36
N VAL A 157 -10.84 15.21 -3.09
CA VAL A 157 -10.63 14.76 -4.49
C VAL A 157 -10.38 15.93 -5.43
N ILE A 158 -11.07 17.07 -5.27
CA ILE A 158 -10.76 18.30 -6.03
C ILE A 158 -9.30 18.71 -5.79
N GLY A 159 -8.85 18.68 -4.53
CA GLY A 159 -7.47 18.97 -4.18
C GLY A 159 -6.45 18.00 -4.80
N ALA A 160 -6.80 16.72 -4.91
CA ALA A 160 -5.99 15.70 -5.57
C ALA A 160 -5.92 15.92 -7.09
N SER A 161 -7.05 16.24 -7.73
CA SER A 161 -7.14 16.53 -9.16
C SER A 161 -6.34 17.78 -9.55
N GLU A 162 -6.37 18.82 -8.72
CA GLU A 162 -5.55 20.02 -8.91
C GLU A 162 -4.05 19.69 -8.81
N ASN A 163 -3.66 18.88 -7.82
CA ASN A 163 -2.28 18.44 -7.67
C ASN A 163 -1.80 17.64 -8.88
N ALA A 164 -2.66 16.78 -9.42
CA ALA A 164 -2.36 15.99 -10.61
C ALA A 164 -2.29 16.84 -11.89
N ALA A 165 -3.10 17.89 -12.01
CA ALA A 165 -3.00 18.83 -13.12
C ALA A 165 -1.69 19.63 -13.10
N ARG A 166 -1.25 20.08 -11.92
CA ARG A 166 0.08 20.69 -11.73
C ARG A 166 1.20 19.71 -12.07
N MET A 167 1.09 18.46 -11.62
CA MET A 167 2.03 17.40 -11.99
C MET A 167 2.09 17.20 -13.51
N ASN A 168 0.95 17.17 -14.19
CA ASN A 168 0.87 17.08 -15.64
C ASN A 168 1.56 18.25 -16.35
N ASN A 169 1.40 19.48 -15.82
CA ASN A 169 2.05 20.67 -16.36
C ASN A 169 3.57 20.69 -16.08
N ALA A 170 4.02 20.07 -14.98
CA ALA A 170 5.43 19.92 -14.62
C ALA A 170 6.12 18.71 -15.31
N LYS A 171 5.38 17.78 -15.93
CA LYS A 171 5.92 16.63 -16.67
C LYS A 171 7.09 16.96 -17.60
N PRO A 172 7.01 17.96 -18.51
CA PRO A 172 8.10 18.22 -19.46
C PRO A 172 9.44 18.57 -18.79
N LYS A 173 9.40 19.23 -17.62
CA LYS A 173 10.61 19.57 -16.84
C LYS A 173 11.05 18.43 -15.92
N SER A 174 10.11 17.65 -15.38
CA SER A 174 10.39 16.59 -14.42
C SER A 174 10.82 15.25 -15.05
N GLU A 175 10.35 14.93 -16.25
CA GLU A 175 10.70 13.69 -16.96
C GLU A 175 12.20 13.51 -17.25
N PRO A 176 12.95 14.50 -17.79
CA PRO A 176 14.38 14.31 -18.02
C PRO A 176 15.16 14.06 -16.72
N LEU A 177 14.77 14.71 -15.62
CA LEU A 177 15.37 14.50 -14.31
C LEU A 177 15.04 13.13 -13.72
N ARG A 178 13.80 12.65 -13.90
CA ARG A 178 13.43 11.27 -13.53
C ARG A 178 14.27 10.25 -14.27
N ARG A 179 14.51 10.44 -15.57
CA ARG A 179 15.36 9.54 -16.37
C ARG A 179 16.81 9.57 -15.89
N LYS A 180 17.37 10.75 -15.61
CA LYS A 180 18.71 10.88 -15.02
C LYS A 180 18.82 10.17 -13.67
N MET A 181 17.84 10.36 -12.79
CA MET A 181 17.77 9.70 -11.49
C MET A 181 17.76 8.17 -11.62
N ILE A 182 16.95 7.63 -12.54
CA ILE A 182 16.89 6.17 -12.78
C ILE A 182 18.23 5.66 -13.33
N ALA A 183 18.80 6.34 -14.33
CA ALA A 183 20.09 5.97 -14.92
C ALA A 183 21.21 5.95 -13.87
N ALA A 184 21.36 7.02 -13.09
CA ALA A 184 22.36 7.10 -12.02
C ALA A 184 22.16 6.03 -10.93
N THR A 185 20.90 5.67 -10.62
CA THR A 185 20.60 4.59 -9.67
C THR A 185 21.00 3.22 -10.23
N THR A 186 20.72 2.97 -11.51
CA THR A 186 21.11 1.72 -12.19
C THR A 186 22.63 1.60 -12.34
N GLU A 187 23.32 2.71 -12.51
CA GLU A 187 24.79 2.79 -12.59
C GLU A 187 25.47 2.75 -11.21
N GLY A 188 24.71 2.71 -10.11
CA GLY A 188 25.24 2.69 -8.74
C GLY A 188 25.76 4.04 -8.23
N ASN A 189 25.60 5.11 -9.00
CA ASN A 189 26.00 6.46 -8.63
C ASN A 189 24.93 7.12 -7.74
N GLN A 190 24.96 6.81 -6.45
CA GLN A 190 24.00 7.35 -5.49
C GLN A 190 24.06 8.88 -5.34
N GLN A 191 25.21 9.50 -5.58
CA GLN A 191 25.36 10.96 -5.43
C GLN A 191 24.58 11.69 -6.53
N GLU A 192 24.73 11.28 -7.78
CA GLU A 192 24.00 11.87 -8.90
C GLU A 192 22.50 11.61 -8.82
N ALA A 193 22.10 10.43 -8.34
CA ALA A 193 20.69 10.12 -8.07
C ALA A 193 20.09 11.05 -6.99
N GLN A 194 20.85 11.38 -5.94
CA GLN A 194 20.42 12.31 -4.90
C GLN A 194 20.29 13.75 -5.41
N ILE A 195 21.22 14.21 -6.24
CA ILE A 195 21.16 15.55 -6.86
C ILE A 195 19.93 15.65 -7.78
N ALA A 196 19.73 14.67 -8.66
CA ALA A 196 18.56 14.63 -9.55
C ALA A 196 17.24 14.59 -8.76
N ARG A 197 17.22 13.90 -7.61
CA ARG A 197 16.06 13.87 -6.70
C ARG A 197 15.80 15.23 -6.04
N ALA A 198 16.86 15.93 -5.62
CA ALA A 198 16.75 17.27 -5.03
C ALA A 198 16.22 18.29 -6.06
N GLU A 199 16.74 18.28 -7.30
CA GLU A 199 16.24 19.11 -8.41
C GLU A 199 14.77 18.80 -8.72
N LEU A 200 14.38 17.53 -8.75
CA LEU A 200 12.99 17.12 -8.93
C LEU A 200 12.08 17.65 -7.81
N GLN A 201 12.57 17.66 -6.57
CA GLN A 201 11.83 18.21 -5.44
C GLN A 201 11.69 19.73 -5.53
N GLN A 202 12.72 20.45 -6.00
CA GLN A 202 12.65 21.89 -6.23
C GLN A 202 11.58 22.22 -7.28
N ILE A 203 11.55 21.50 -8.41
CA ILE A 203 10.49 21.67 -9.43
C ILE A 203 9.11 21.38 -8.84
N ASN A 204 8.96 20.31 -8.06
CA ASN A 204 7.67 20.02 -7.42
C ASN A 204 7.23 21.17 -6.50
N ASN A 205 8.16 21.81 -5.78
CA ASN A 205 7.88 22.97 -4.94
C ASN A 205 7.53 24.22 -5.75
N GLU A 206 8.23 24.50 -6.85
CA GLU A 206 7.94 25.61 -7.78
C GLU A 206 6.53 25.51 -8.36
N PHE A 207 6.11 24.31 -8.76
CA PHE A 207 4.75 24.06 -9.26
C PHE A 207 3.72 23.88 -8.14
N GLY A 208 4.12 23.98 -6.87
CA GLY A 208 3.23 23.84 -5.70
C GLY A 208 2.58 22.46 -5.60
N ILE A 209 3.28 21.42 -6.03
CA ILE A 209 2.86 20.02 -6.00
C ILE A 209 3.11 19.47 -4.59
N LYS A 210 2.07 18.96 -3.94
CA LYS A 210 2.14 18.33 -2.63
C LYS A 210 2.01 16.82 -2.77
N THR A 211 3.04 16.06 -2.41
CA THR A 211 3.06 14.60 -2.55
C THR A 211 1.91 13.90 -1.82
N TRP A 212 1.51 14.38 -0.63
CA TRP A 212 0.41 13.79 0.14
C TRP A 212 -0.95 13.86 -0.57
N LYS A 213 -1.18 14.88 -1.41
CA LYS A 213 -2.42 15.03 -2.18
C LYS A 213 -2.57 13.94 -3.25
N SER A 214 -1.46 13.37 -3.72
CA SER A 214 -1.48 12.23 -4.64
C SER A 214 -1.97 10.94 -3.98
N PHE A 215 -1.92 10.84 -2.65
CA PHE A 215 -2.41 9.69 -1.90
C PHE A 215 -3.87 9.84 -1.42
N VAL A 216 -4.49 11.00 -1.60
CA VAL A 216 -5.92 11.22 -1.26
C VAL A 216 -6.86 10.18 -1.88
N PRO A 217 -6.70 9.73 -3.13
CA PRO A 217 -7.55 8.69 -3.71
C PRO A 217 -7.44 7.35 -2.99
N MET A 218 -6.28 7.06 -2.38
CA MET A 218 -6.07 5.85 -1.60
C MET A 218 -6.96 5.81 -0.35
N LEU A 219 -7.38 6.97 0.16
CA LEU A 219 -8.30 7.08 1.30
C LEU A 219 -9.70 6.54 0.98
N GLN A 220 -10.06 6.41 -0.30
CA GLN A 220 -11.33 5.79 -0.70
C GLN A 220 -11.33 4.27 -0.52
N ILE A 221 -10.16 3.62 -0.51
CA ILE A 221 -10.07 2.15 -0.41
C ILE A 221 -10.59 1.66 0.95
N PRO A 222 -10.16 2.18 2.11
CA PRO A 222 -10.70 1.75 3.40
C PRO A 222 -12.20 2.01 3.56
N LEU A 223 -12.69 3.14 3.06
CA LEU A 223 -14.12 3.49 3.11
C LEU A 223 -14.96 2.54 2.24
N GLY A 224 -14.49 2.30 1.01
CA GLY A 224 -15.15 1.38 0.08
C GLY A 224 -15.11 -0.08 0.56
N PHE A 225 -13.98 -0.51 1.14
CA PHE A 225 -13.84 -1.83 1.73
C PHE A 225 -14.73 -2.01 2.97
N GLY A 226 -14.87 -0.97 3.79
CA GLY A 226 -15.80 -0.97 4.92
C GLY A 226 -17.23 -1.22 4.47
N CYS A 227 -17.71 -0.46 3.47
CA CYS A 227 -19.05 -0.67 2.91
C CYS A 227 -19.19 -2.06 2.26
N PHE A 228 -18.20 -2.51 1.47
CA PHE A 228 -18.17 -3.86 0.91
C PHE A 228 -18.33 -4.93 1.99
N ARG A 229 -17.55 -4.85 3.08
CA ARG A 229 -17.58 -5.83 4.16
C ARG A 229 -18.93 -5.86 4.88
N VAL A 230 -19.51 -4.69 5.14
CA VAL A 230 -20.83 -4.58 5.78
C VAL A 230 -21.91 -5.19 4.88
N VAL A 231 -22.03 -4.72 3.64
CA VAL A 231 -23.07 -5.19 2.70
C VAL A 231 -22.91 -6.68 2.38
N ARG A 232 -21.66 -7.15 2.20
CA ARG A 232 -21.39 -8.58 1.98
C ARG A 232 -21.80 -9.45 3.16
N ALA A 233 -21.68 -8.93 4.38
CA ALA A 233 -22.05 -9.64 5.59
C ALA A 233 -23.58 -9.64 5.80
N MET A 234 -24.25 -8.50 5.53
CA MET A 234 -25.71 -8.37 5.55
C MET A 234 -26.39 -9.33 4.56
N THR A 235 -25.79 -9.51 3.39
CA THR A 235 -26.27 -10.46 2.37
C THR A 235 -25.94 -11.93 2.69
N SER A 236 -24.88 -12.22 3.45
CA SER A 236 -24.56 -13.60 3.86
C SER A 236 -25.32 -14.12 5.07
N LEU A 237 -25.70 -13.23 5.99
CA LEU A 237 -26.58 -13.55 7.13
C LEU A 237 -28.03 -13.16 6.82
N PRO A 238 -28.45 -13.31 5.55
CA PRO A 238 -29.44 -12.50 4.84
C PRO A 238 -30.40 -11.78 5.78
N VAL A 239 -30.19 -10.47 5.94
CA VAL A 239 -31.13 -9.61 6.67
C VAL A 239 -32.53 -9.87 6.09
N PRO A 240 -33.53 -10.31 6.89
CA PRO A 240 -34.81 -10.77 6.37
C PRO A 240 -35.49 -9.78 5.42
N ALA A 241 -35.38 -8.48 5.70
CA ALA A 241 -35.88 -7.43 4.84
C ALA A 241 -35.19 -7.38 3.47
N MET A 242 -33.88 -7.62 3.38
CA MET A 242 -33.16 -7.63 2.09
C MET A 242 -33.60 -8.75 1.15
N ALA A 243 -33.97 -9.92 1.69
CA ALA A 243 -34.43 -11.03 0.86
C ALA A 243 -35.80 -10.77 0.21
N THR A 244 -36.59 -9.86 0.80
CA THR A 244 -37.94 -9.52 0.33
C THR A 244 -38.01 -8.17 -0.41
N GLU A 245 -36.95 -7.37 -0.32
CA GLU A 245 -36.85 -6.09 -0.99
C GLU A 245 -36.66 -6.21 -2.52
N THR A 246 -37.33 -5.31 -3.24
CA THR A 246 -37.23 -5.20 -4.69
C THR A 246 -36.57 -3.88 -5.09
N ALA A 247 -35.66 -3.95 -6.06
CA ALA A 247 -34.98 -2.79 -6.63
C ALA A 247 -34.96 -2.89 -8.16
N GLY A 248 -35.88 -2.18 -8.82
CA GLY A 248 -36.06 -2.29 -10.28
C GLY A 248 -36.48 -3.70 -10.69
N TRP A 249 -35.63 -4.40 -11.46
CA TRP A 249 -35.85 -5.78 -11.90
C TRP A 249 -35.35 -6.84 -10.90
N ILE A 250 -34.66 -6.42 -9.83
CA ILE A 250 -34.09 -7.30 -8.81
C ILE A 250 -35.19 -7.61 -7.79
N LYS A 251 -35.44 -8.90 -7.56
CA LYS A 251 -36.47 -9.39 -6.63
C LYS A 251 -35.93 -9.83 -5.26
N ASP A 252 -34.63 -10.07 -5.18
CA ASP A 252 -33.93 -10.48 -3.96
C ASP A 252 -32.53 -9.88 -4.01
N LEU A 253 -32.18 -9.13 -2.97
CA LEU A 253 -30.91 -8.41 -2.89
C LEU A 253 -29.72 -9.28 -2.48
N THR A 254 -30.00 -10.46 -1.94
CA THR A 254 -29.01 -11.37 -1.34
C THR A 254 -28.37 -12.27 -2.39
N ILE A 255 -29.06 -12.48 -3.52
CA ILE A 255 -28.57 -13.24 -4.67
C ILE A 255 -27.92 -12.33 -5.72
N ALA A 256 -27.08 -12.91 -6.58
CA ALA A 256 -26.51 -12.20 -7.71
C ALA A 256 -27.59 -11.81 -8.74
N ASP A 257 -27.40 -10.68 -9.44
CA ASP A 257 -28.31 -10.24 -10.51
C ASP A 257 -28.44 -11.31 -11.61
N PRO A 258 -29.62 -11.93 -11.80
CA PRO A 258 -29.83 -12.95 -12.83
C PRO A 258 -29.65 -12.45 -14.25
N THR A 259 -29.80 -11.13 -14.46
CA THR A 259 -29.72 -10.49 -15.79
C THR A 259 -28.32 -9.99 -16.13
N TYR A 260 -27.39 -10.02 -15.17
CA TYR A 260 -26.03 -9.48 -15.28
C TYR A 260 -25.95 -8.02 -15.76
N ILE A 261 -27.04 -7.24 -15.64
CA ILE A 261 -27.09 -5.84 -16.04
C ILE A 261 -26.24 -5.00 -15.10
N LEU A 262 -26.33 -5.22 -13.77
CA LEU A 262 -25.57 -4.44 -12.79
C LEU A 262 -24.04 -4.63 -12.91
N PRO A 263 -23.50 -5.87 -13.00
CA PRO A 263 -22.09 -6.09 -13.28
C PRO A 263 -21.62 -5.40 -14.57
N MET A 264 -22.45 -5.42 -15.62
CA MET A 264 -22.14 -4.80 -16.91
C MET A 264 -22.04 -3.28 -16.79
N ILE A 265 -22.99 -2.65 -16.10
CA ILE A 265 -22.96 -1.21 -15.84
C ILE A 265 -21.76 -0.84 -14.97
N ALA A 266 -21.47 -1.61 -13.92
CA ALA A 266 -20.31 -1.37 -13.05
C ALA A 266 -18.99 -1.44 -13.84
N ALA A 267 -18.81 -2.48 -14.65
CA ALA A 267 -17.63 -2.65 -15.49
C ALA A 267 -17.52 -1.56 -16.56
N GLY A 268 -18.63 -1.20 -17.23
CA GLY A 268 -18.67 -0.11 -18.21
C GLY A 268 -18.30 1.23 -17.57
N THR A 269 -18.85 1.52 -16.39
CA THR A 269 -18.56 2.74 -15.63
C THR A 269 -17.09 2.81 -15.21
N LEU A 270 -16.53 1.70 -14.75
CA LEU A 270 -15.11 1.57 -14.42
C LEU A 270 -14.22 1.77 -15.65
N CYS A 271 -14.58 1.17 -16.80
CA CYS A 271 -13.87 1.36 -18.07
C CYS A 271 -13.86 2.82 -18.51
N LEU A 272 -15.02 3.50 -18.44
CA LEU A 272 -15.12 4.93 -18.77
C LEU A 272 -14.31 5.80 -17.80
N SER A 273 -14.33 5.48 -16.51
CA SER A 273 -13.54 6.16 -15.48
C SER A 273 -12.06 6.03 -15.76
N LEU A 274 -11.57 4.81 -16.04
CA LEU A 274 -10.18 4.55 -16.39
C LEU A 274 -9.77 5.24 -17.69
N ARG A 275 -10.59 5.19 -18.75
CA ARG A 275 -10.33 5.89 -20.01
C ARG A 275 -10.17 7.41 -19.83
N LYS A 276 -10.92 8.01 -18.90
CA LYS A 276 -10.77 9.43 -18.55
C LYS A 276 -9.63 9.74 -17.58
N GLY A 277 -8.91 8.73 -17.10
CA GLY A 277 -7.82 8.88 -16.13
C GLY A 277 -8.27 8.94 -14.68
N GLY A 278 -9.50 8.53 -14.38
CA GLY A 278 -10.09 8.52 -13.04
C GLY A 278 -10.20 9.92 -12.40
N GLU A 279 -10.55 9.92 -11.12
CA GLU A 279 -10.78 11.15 -10.33
C GLU A 279 -9.51 11.98 -10.10
N SER A 280 -8.34 11.35 -10.23
CA SER A 280 -7.03 11.99 -10.05
C SER A 280 -6.39 12.43 -11.35
N GLY A 281 -7.04 12.24 -12.49
CA GLY A 281 -6.47 12.54 -13.80
C GLY A 281 -5.43 11.50 -14.27
N ALA A 282 -5.23 11.46 -15.58
CA ALA A 282 -4.46 10.41 -16.25
C ALA A 282 -3.03 10.28 -15.68
N MET A 283 -2.79 9.17 -14.99
CA MET A 283 -1.43 8.77 -14.64
C MET A 283 -0.65 8.49 -15.92
N PRO A 284 0.63 8.92 -16.04
CA PRO A 284 1.45 8.65 -17.22
C PRO A 284 1.58 7.15 -17.52
N MET A 285 1.45 6.30 -16.50
CA MET A 285 1.43 4.84 -16.64
C MET A 285 0.29 4.34 -17.53
N MET A 286 -0.86 5.03 -17.57
CA MET A 286 -2.00 4.63 -18.41
C MET A 286 -1.78 4.85 -19.91
N GLN A 287 -0.75 5.61 -20.30
CA GLN A 287 -0.39 5.84 -21.71
C GLN A 287 0.61 4.79 -22.26
N THR A 288 1.10 3.90 -21.40
CA THR A 288 1.97 2.79 -21.82
C THR A 288 1.15 1.63 -22.39
N GLU A 289 1.78 0.71 -23.13
CA GLU A 289 1.12 -0.51 -23.60
C GLU A 289 0.54 -1.34 -22.44
N ALA A 290 1.25 -1.39 -21.30
CA ALA A 290 0.73 -1.98 -20.05
C ALA A 290 -0.52 -1.26 -19.54
N GLY A 291 -0.58 0.07 -19.68
CA GLY A 291 -1.74 0.89 -19.35
C GLY A 291 -2.98 0.53 -20.14
N LYS A 292 -2.85 0.19 -21.44
CA LYS A 292 -3.98 -0.25 -22.27
C LYS A 292 -4.56 -1.57 -21.77
N TYR A 293 -3.71 -2.53 -21.39
CA TYR A 293 -4.18 -3.78 -20.78
C TYR A 293 -4.92 -3.55 -19.46
N ILE A 294 -4.49 -2.57 -18.65
CA ILE A 294 -5.21 -2.21 -17.43
C ILE A 294 -6.57 -1.58 -17.76
N ILE A 295 -6.63 -0.64 -18.70
CA ILE A 295 -7.87 0.05 -19.09
C ILE A 295 -8.95 -0.91 -19.57
N TYR A 296 -8.59 -1.95 -20.34
CA TYR A 296 -9.56 -2.90 -20.90
C TYR A 296 -9.69 -4.20 -20.11
N GLY A 297 -8.58 -4.74 -19.61
CA GLY A 297 -8.55 -5.99 -18.88
C GLY A 297 -9.13 -5.89 -17.47
N PHE A 298 -8.88 -4.79 -16.76
CA PHE A 298 -9.39 -4.61 -15.39
C PHE A 298 -10.92 -4.55 -15.33
N PRO A 299 -11.64 -3.83 -16.21
CA PRO A 299 -13.10 -3.89 -16.26
C PRO A 299 -13.66 -5.28 -16.58
N VAL A 300 -13.03 -6.05 -17.47
CA VAL A 300 -13.48 -7.42 -17.80
C VAL A 300 -13.34 -8.35 -16.59
N MET A 301 -12.20 -8.27 -15.89
CA MET A 301 -11.99 -9.00 -14.65
C MET A 301 -12.98 -8.56 -13.56
N SER A 302 -13.24 -7.25 -13.46
CA SER A 302 -14.23 -6.70 -12.54
C SER A 302 -15.64 -7.19 -12.85
N PHE A 303 -16.02 -7.34 -14.13
CA PHE A 303 -17.31 -7.91 -14.53
C PHE A 303 -17.45 -9.35 -14.02
N ALA A 304 -16.45 -10.20 -14.31
CA ALA A 304 -16.46 -11.60 -13.89
C ALA A 304 -16.54 -11.73 -12.36
N PHE A 305 -15.81 -10.92 -11.60
CA PHE A 305 -15.87 -10.91 -10.15
C PHE A 305 -17.23 -10.44 -9.62
N MET A 306 -17.78 -9.37 -10.22
CA MET A 306 -19.04 -8.77 -9.80
C MET A 306 -20.24 -9.67 -10.12
N ALA A 307 -20.18 -10.44 -11.20
CA ALA A 307 -21.24 -11.34 -11.66
C ALA A 307 -21.64 -12.41 -10.63
N PHE A 308 -20.74 -12.81 -9.74
CA PHE A 308 -21.02 -13.79 -8.67
C PHE A 308 -21.34 -13.16 -7.31
N MET A 309 -21.33 -11.83 -7.22
CA MET A 309 -21.59 -11.12 -5.97
C MET A 309 -23.09 -10.83 -5.79
N PRO A 310 -23.57 -10.71 -4.54
CA PRO A 310 -24.94 -10.30 -4.24
C PRO A 310 -25.33 -8.96 -4.89
N SER A 311 -26.54 -8.85 -5.39
CA SER A 311 -27.04 -7.69 -6.14
C SER A 311 -27.04 -6.41 -5.30
N ALA A 312 -27.23 -6.48 -3.97
CA ALA A 312 -27.04 -5.35 -3.05
C ALA A 312 -25.66 -4.69 -3.19
N LEU A 313 -24.63 -5.53 -3.29
CA LEU A 313 -23.25 -5.07 -3.42
C LEU A 313 -22.99 -4.53 -4.84
N GLN A 314 -23.57 -5.17 -5.85
CA GLN A 314 -23.49 -4.68 -7.23
C GLN A 314 -24.14 -3.29 -7.36
N LEU A 315 -25.30 -3.06 -6.75
CA LEU A 315 -25.98 -1.75 -6.69
C LEU A 315 -25.08 -0.68 -6.07
N TYR A 316 -24.44 -0.99 -4.95
CA TYR A 316 -23.47 -0.10 -4.32
C TYR A 316 -22.34 0.29 -5.28
N PHE A 317 -21.72 -0.67 -5.96
CA PHE A 317 -20.64 -0.39 -6.89
C PHE A 317 -21.10 0.39 -8.13
N VAL A 318 -22.29 0.09 -8.65
CA VAL A 318 -22.90 0.84 -9.77
C VAL A 318 -23.13 2.29 -9.35
N ALA A 319 -23.82 2.54 -8.23
CA ALA A 319 -24.13 3.89 -7.78
C ALA A 319 -22.87 4.69 -7.44
N SER A 320 -21.95 4.09 -6.69
CA SER A 320 -20.67 4.70 -6.31
C SER A 320 -19.79 4.97 -7.54
N GLY A 321 -19.77 4.05 -8.50
CA GLY A 321 -19.06 4.20 -9.76
C GLY A 321 -19.63 5.30 -10.64
N LEU A 322 -20.96 5.36 -10.80
CA LEU A 322 -21.64 6.37 -11.61
C LEU A 322 -21.45 7.77 -11.02
N PHE A 323 -21.54 7.89 -9.70
CA PHE A 323 -21.25 9.14 -9.02
C PHE A 323 -19.78 9.55 -9.19
N GLY A 324 -18.84 8.63 -9.00
CA GLY A 324 -17.41 8.89 -9.22
C GLY A 324 -17.08 9.27 -10.66
N LEU A 325 -17.77 8.66 -11.63
CA LEU A 325 -17.68 9.04 -13.03
C LEU A 325 -18.22 10.46 -13.24
N GLY A 326 -19.42 10.77 -12.74
CA GLY A 326 -19.98 12.12 -12.78
C GLY A 326 -19.06 13.17 -12.15
N GLN A 327 -18.53 12.87 -10.97
CA GLN A 327 -17.52 13.68 -10.27
C GLN A 327 -16.28 13.91 -11.14
N THR A 328 -15.77 12.87 -11.79
CA THR A 328 -14.63 12.97 -12.72
C THR A 328 -14.96 13.87 -13.92
N TYR A 329 -16.16 13.77 -14.48
CA TYR A 329 -16.60 14.63 -15.59
C TYR A 329 -16.71 16.10 -15.16
N VAL A 330 -17.30 16.37 -14.00
CA VAL A 330 -17.44 17.73 -13.46
C VAL A 330 -16.07 18.32 -13.16
N ILE A 331 -15.22 17.61 -12.42
CA ILE A 331 -13.88 18.13 -12.03
C ILE A 331 -12.95 18.30 -13.24
N ASN A 332 -13.06 17.45 -14.27
CA ASN A 332 -12.24 17.58 -15.47
C ASN A 332 -12.83 18.54 -16.51
N SER A 333 -14.03 19.07 -16.31
CA SER A 333 -14.62 20.08 -17.19
C SER A 333 -13.82 21.39 -17.11
N GLU A 334 -13.50 21.97 -18.26
CA GLU A 334 -12.77 23.25 -18.33
C GLU A 334 -13.58 24.39 -17.70
N SER A 335 -14.91 24.38 -17.84
CA SER A 335 -15.79 25.40 -17.26
C SER A 335 -15.74 25.37 -15.73
N PHE A 336 -15.84 24.18 -15.14
CA PHE A 336 -15.77 24.01 -13.68
C PHE A 336 -14.38 24.38 -13.14
N ARG A 337 -13.31 24.00 -13.85
CA ARG A 337 -11.95 24.38 -13.47
C ARG A 337 -11.71 25.89 -13.55
N LYS A 338 -12.24 26.57 -14.56
CA LYS A 338 -12.17 28.04 -14.68
C LYS A 338 -12.92 28.72 -13.54
N TRP A 339 -14.13 28.24 -13.23
CA TRP A 339 -14.96 28.76 -12.14
C TRP A 339 -14.27 28.60 -10.76
N MET A 340 -13.61 27.46 -10.53
CA MET A 340 -12.90 27.17 -9.29
C MET A 340 -11.43 27.65 -9.26
N HIS A 341 -10.97 28.40 -10.28
CA HIS A 341 -9.58 28.83 -10.45
C HIS A 341 -8.54 27.68 -10.34
N LEU A 342 -8.89 26.50 -10.86
CA LEU A 342 -8.03 25.32 -10.88
C LEU A 342 -7.12 25.32 -12.10
N SER A 343 -5.94 24.72 -11.96
CA SER A 343 -5.01 24.51 -13.05
C SER A 343 -5.62 23.61 -14.13
N ILE A 344 -5.51 24.04 -15.38
CA ILE A 344 -5.91 23.25 -16.54
C ILE A 344 -4.70 22.41 -16.94
N ALA A 345 -4.86 21.09 -16.97
CA ALA A 345 -3.82 20.20 -17.48
C ALA A 345 -3.66 20.47 -18.98
N LYS A 346 -2.47 20.91 -19.42
CA LYS A 346 -2.18 21.09 -20.83
C LYS A 346 -2.27 19.72 -21.51
N LYS A 347 -3.25 19.52 -22.39
CA LYS A 347 -3.28 18.33 -23.24
C LYS A 347 -1.94 18.27 -23.98
N PRO A 348 -1.27 17.11 -24.08
CA PRO A 348 -0.09 16.99 -24.92
C PRO A 348 -0.50 17.50 -26.30
N SER A 349 0.13 18.57 -26.77
CA SER A 349 -0.21 19.13 -28.07
C SER A 349 -0.09 18.01 -29.09
N THR A 350 -1.18 17.73 -29.80
CA THR A 350 -1.18 17.04 -31.09
C THR A 350 -0.43 17.94 -32.09
N GLY A 351 0.86 18.14 -31.85
CA GLY A 351 1.82 18.57 -32.86
C GLY A 351 2.14 17.36 -33.74
N PRO A 352 2.60 17.59 -34.98
CA PRO A 352 2.65 16.56 -36.02
C PRO A 352 3.40 15.33 -35.53
N LYS A 353 2.78 14.17 -35.74
CA LYS A 353 3.29 12.80 -35.51
C LYS A 353 4.78 12.81 -35.17
N TYR A 354 5.10 12.76 -33.87
CA TYR A 354 6.43 12.37 -33.41
C TYR A 354 6.60 10.86 -33.62
N SER A 355 6.64 10.45 -34.90
CA SER A 355 7.24 9.20 -35.36
C SER A 355 8.70 9.42 -35.77
N ALA A 356 9.26 10.62 -35.59
CA ALA A 356 10.64 10.95 -35.95
C ALA A 356 11.59 11.17 -34.76
N ILE A 357 11.10 11.24 -33.51
CA ILE A 357 11.97 11.34 -32.30
C ILE A 357 12.13 10.00 -31.57
N THR A 358 11.38 8.96 -31.94
CA THR A 358 11.60 7.59 -31.43
C THR A 358 12.72 6.84 -32.14
N GLN A 359 13.33 7.37 -33.21
CA GLN A 359 14.50 6.71 -33.85
C GLN A 359 15.86 7.17 -33.33
N ASN A 360 15.97 8.36 -32.70
CA ASN A 360 17.26 8.94 -32.31
C ASN A 360 17.46 9.13 -30.80
N THR A 361 16.59 8.55 -29.96
CA THR A 361 16.76 8.54 -28.50
C THR A 361 16.60 7.15 -27.90
N GLU A 362 16.88 6.11 -28.70
CA GLU A 362 17.39 4.87 -28.11
C GLU A 362 18.84 5.13 -27.74
N SER A 363 19.10 5.10 -26.44
CA SER A 363 20.37 5.43 -25.84
C SER A 363 21.51 4.68 -26.55
N LYS A 364 22.59 5.40 -26.87
CA LYS A 364 23.88 4.80 -27.24
C LYS A 364 24.27 3.70 -26.24
N GLY A 365 23.85 3.81 -24.97
CA GLY A 365 24.00 2.77 -23.95
C GLY A 365 23.25 1.46 -24.22
N LEU A 366 21.97 1.48 -24.61
CA LEU A 366 21.22 0.27 -24.93
C LEU A 366 21.72 -0.38 -26.23
N ARG A 367 22.08 0.43 -27.22
CA ARG A 367 22.71 -0.06 -28.46
C ARG A 367 24.07 -0.69 -28.19
N ASN A 368 24.93 -0.05 -27.39
CA ASN A 368 26.22 -0.63 -27.01
C ASN A 368 26.07 -1.92 -26.18
N LEU A 369 25.02 -2.03 -25.35
CA LEU A 369 24.72 -3.25 -24.59
C LEU A 369 24.23 -4.38 -25.50
N LEU A 370 23.29 -4.09 -26.42
CA LEU A 370 22.83 -5.07 -27.41
C LEU A 370 23.95 -5.50 -28.35
N GLU A 371 24.80 -4.57 -28.80
CA GLU A 371 25.95 -4.86 -29.66
C GLU A 371 27.01 -5.69 -28.92
N ARG A 372 27.21 -5.47 -27.61
CA ARG A 372 28.06 -6.32 -26.76
C ARG A 372 27.50 -7.73 -26.63
N LEU A 373 26.20 -7.87 -26.39
CA LEU A 373 25.52 -9.18 -26.30
C LEU A 373 25.51 -9.91 -27.65
N GLU A 374 25.38 -9.19 -28.76
CA GLU A 374 25.47 -9.77 -30.11
C GLU A 374 26.90 -10.22 -30.44
N LYS A 375 27.93 -9.44 -30.08
CA LYS A 375 29.33 -9.85 -30.22
C LYS A 375 29.66 -11.06 -29.35
N GLU A 376 29.15 -11.13 -28.12
CA GLU A 376 29.31 -12.32 -27.26
C GLU A 376 28.63 -13.55 -27.86
N LYS A 377 27.38 -13.42 -28.34
CA LYS A 377 26.68 -14.53 -29.03
C LYS A 377 27.35 -14.94 -30.33
N ALA A 378 27.90 -14.00 -31.10
CA ALA A 378 28.64 -14.29 -32.32
C ALA A 378 29.97 -14.98 -32.04
N ALA A 379 30.69 -14.57 -30.98
CA ALA A 379 31.92 -15.21 -30.53
C ALA A 379 31.65 -16.63 -29.99
N GLU A 380 30.54 -16.82 -29.27
CA GLU A 380 30.08 -18.13 -28.81
C GLU A 380 29.69 -19.04 -29.99
N LYS A 381 28.96 -18.52 -30.97
CA LYS A 381 28.61 -19.24 -32.20
C LYS A 381 29.85 -19.60 -33.03
N ALA A 382 30.82 -18.70 -33.16
CA ALA A 382 32.09 -18.96 -33.85
C ALA A 382 32.94 -20.00 -33.11
N ARG A 383 32.93 -20.00 -31.76
CA ARG A 383 33.54 -21.05 -30.95
C ARG A 383 32.87 -22.41 -31.19
N LEU A 384 31.54 -22.45 -31.21
CA LEU A 384 30.77 -23.67 -31.51
C LEU A 384 31.01 -24.17 -32.94
N GLN A 385 31.15 -23.27 -33.91
CA GLN A 385 31.43 -23.62 -35.31
C GLN A 385 32.87 -24.15 -35.50
N ARG A 386 33.85 -23.59 -34.78
CA ARG A 386 35.23 -24.11 -34.76
C ARG A 386 35.32 -25.51 -34.14
N VAL A 387 34.53 -25.77 -33.11
CA VAL A 387 34.41 -27.10 -32.48
C VAL A 387 33.65 -28.07 -33.39
N ALA A 388 32.70 -27.59 -34.20
CA ALA A 388 31.99 -28.40 -35.19
C ALA A 388 32.85 -28.71 -36.44
N SER A 389 33.78 -27.83 -36.82
CA SER A 389 34.69 -28.05 -37.96
C SER A 389 35.85 -29.02 -37.68
N THR A 390 36.02 -29.47 -36.43
CA THR A 390 37.05 -30.44 -36.02
C THR A 390 36.54 -31.90 -35.98
N ALA A 391 35.36 -32.19 -36.52
CA ALA A 391 34.82 -33.55 -36.64
C ALA A 391 34.91 -34.06 -38.09
N PRO A 392 35.35 -35.31 -38.33
CA PRO A 392 35.53 -35.83 -39.68
C PRO A 392 34.19 -36.03 -40.42
N GLU A 393 34.29 -35.80 -41.72
CA GLU A 393 33.25 -35.73 -42.74
C GLU A 393 32.77 -37.12 -43.15
N GLU A 394 31.46 -37.41 -43.14
CA GLU A 394 30.84 -38.32 -44.11
C GLU A 394 29.30 -38.15 -44.24
N VAL A 395 28.91 -37.92 -45.49
CA VAL A 395 27.64 -38.22 -46.18
C VAL A 395 26.32 -37.60 -45.67
N LYS A 396 25.93 -36.51 -46.35
CA LYS A 396 24.53 -36.08 -46.54
C LYS A 396 23.75 -37.15 -47.32
N VAL A 397 22.50 -37.46 -46.94
CA VAL A 397 21.27 -37.28 -47.76
C VAL A 397 20.01 -37.67 -46.95
N SER A 398 18.99 -36.79 -47.04
CA SER A 398 17.54 -36.99 -46.81
C SER A 398 17.04 -37.36 -45.40
N PHE A 399 16.89 -36.32 -44.56
CA PHE A 399 16.12 -36.36 -43.30
C PHE A 399 14.65 -35.91 -43.50
N ILE A 400 14.39 -35.04 -44.47
CA ILE A 400 13.08 -34.41 -44.66
C ILE A 400 12.02 -35.41 -45.16
N ASP A 401 12.43 -36.36 -46.01
CA ASP A 401 11.52 -37.36 -46.57
C ASP A 401 11.16 -38.48 -45.57
N ARG A 402 12.02 -38.69 -44.56
CA ARG A 402 11.80 -39.72 -43.53
C ARG A 402 10.89 -39.25 -42.39
N MET A 403 10.81 -37.92 -42.15
CA MET A 403 10.02 -37.36 -41.06
C MET A 403 8.51 -37.34 -41.34
N TYR A 404 8.10 -37.04 -42.57
CA TYR A 404 6.66 -37.00 -42.90
C TYR A 404 5.99 -38.37 -42.81
N LYS A 405 6.73 -39.45 -43.08
CA LYS A 405 6.18 -40.81 -43.07
C LYS A 405 6.16 -41.45 -41.68
N LYS A 406 6.91 -40.93 -40.70
CA LYS A 406 7.05 -41.54 -39.36
C LYS A 406 6.30 -40.80 -38.25
N PHE A 407 5.79 -39.59 -38.50
CA PHE A 407 4.97 -38.84 -37.52
C PHE A 407 3.47 -39.17 -37.59
N GLY A 408 3.02 -39.89 -38.63
CA GLY A 408 1.61 -40.29 -38.79
C GLY A 408 1.20 -41.55 -38.05
N SER A 409 2.14 -42.37 -37.57
CA SER A 409 1.82 -43.69 -36.98
C SER A 409 2.80 -44.07 -35.87
N ALA A 410 2.49 -43.71 -34.63
CA ALA A 410 2.91 -44.36 -33.37
C ALA A 410 3.01 -43.35 -32.20
N GLY A 411 1.94 -42.58 -31.97
CA GLY A 411 1.78 -41.84 -30.72
C GLY A 411 1.11 -42.71 -29.67
N SER A 412 1.88 -43.38 -28.81
CA SER A 412 1.52 -43.63 -27.38
C SER A 412 2.52 -44.51 -26.59
N GLY A 413 3.51 -45.13 -27.23
CA GLY A 413 4.28 -46.22 -26.58
C GLY A 413 5.70 -45.93 -26.08
N LEU A 414 6.35 -44.84 -26.50
CA LEU A 414 7.81 -44.70 -26.40
C LEU A 414 8.28 -43.51 -25.53
N THR A 415 7.42 -42.96 -24.68
CA THR A 415 7.80 -41.86 -23.77
C THR A 415 8.31 -42.36 -22.41
N LYS A 416 8.05 -43.63 -22.07
CA LYS A 416 8.37 -44.18 -20.74
C LYS A 416 9.71 -44.91 -20.66
N SER A 417 10.26 -45.44 -21.76
CA SER A 417 11.50 -46.24 -21.74
C SER A 417 12.77 -45.46 -22.12
N VAL A 418 12.66 -44.23 -22.62
CA VAL A 418 13.84 -43.41 -22.99
C VAL A 418 14.25 -42.45 -21.87
N SER A 419 13.41 -42.27 -20.85
CA SER A 419 13.67 -41.40 -19.69
C SER A 419 14.74 -41.94 -18.72
N GLU A 420 15.11 -43.22 -18.80
CA GLU A 420 15.94 -43.87 -17.78
C GLU A 420 17.39 -44.17 -18.22
N THR A 421 17.80 -43.96 -19.47
CA THR A 421 19.09 -44.53 -19.93
C THR A 421 20.10 -43.59 -20.61
N LEU A 422 19.84 -42.30 -20.86
CA LEU A 422 20.92 -41.41 -21.31
C LEU A 422 20.82 -39.99 -20.73
N GLY A 423 21.76 -39.69 -19.83
CA GLY A 423 21.98 -38.38 -19.26
C GLY A 423 22.49 -37.39 -20.29
N THR A 424 21.63 -36.48 -20.72
CA THR A 424 22.01 -35.15 -21.19
C THR A 424 20.85 -34.22 -20.89
N GLN A 425 21.00 -33.44 -19.82
CA GLN A 425 19.96 -32.55 -19.31
C GLN A 425 19.51 -31.57 -20.41
N THR A 426 18.23 -31.59 -20.74
CA THR A 426 17.58 -30.66 -21.66
C THR A 426 17.75 -29.21 -21.16
N VAL A 427 17.77 -28.25 -22.09
CA VAL A 427 17.92 -26.81 -21.82
C VAL A 427 16.91 -26.30 -20.79
N GLU A 428 15.71 -26.90 -20.72
CA GLU A 428 14.72 -26.62 -19.68
C GLU A 428 15.16 -27.03 -18.27
N GLN A 429 15.86 -28.15 -18.10
CA GLN A 429 16.36 -28.58 -16.79
C GLN A 429 17.49 -27.67 -16.28
N ARG A 430 18.34 -27.15 -17.17
CA ARG A 430 19.35 -26.12 -16.82
C ARG A 430 18.68 -24.79 -16.45
N ALA A 431 17.70 -24.34 -17.23
CA ALA A 431 16.95 -23.12 -16.93
C ALA A 431 16.16 -23.23 -15.60
N ALA A 432 15.64 -24.42 -15.28
CA ALA A 432 15.00 -24.69 -14.00
C ALA A 432 15.99 -24.69 -12.83
N LYS A 433 17.20 -25.24 -13.02
CA LYS A 433 18.27 -25.23 -12.02
C LYS A 433 18.77 -23.81 -11.73
N ASP A 434 18.95 -22.99 -12.76
CA ASP A 434 19.36 -21.58 -12.62
C ASP A 434 18.28 -20.72 -11.92
N ARG A 435 17.00 -21.02 -12.15
CA ARG A 435 15.89 -20.35 -11.42
C ARG A 435 15.89 -20.74 -9.95
N LYS A 436 16.17 -22.00 -9.63
CA LYS A 436 16.27 -22.48 -8.25
C LYS A 436 17.46 -21.85 -7.52
N GLN A 437 18.63 -21.80 -8.17
CA GLN A 437 19.82 -21.15 -7.61
C GLN A 437 19.59 -19.66 -7.31
N ARG A 438 18.95 -18.93 -8.22
CA ARG A 438 18.60 -17.51 -7.97
C ARG A 438 17.57 -17.33 -6.86
N ALA A 439 16.65 -18.27 -6.68
CA ALA A 439 15.71 -18.22 -5.56
C ALA A 439 16.43 -18.47 -4.23
N ASP A 440 17.35 -19.44 -4.18
CA ASP A 440 18.13 -19.76 -2.99
C ASP A 440 19.09 -18.61 -2.61
N GLU A 441 19.71 -17.95 -3.58
CA GLU A 441 20.53 -16.74 -3.36
C GLU A 441 19.72 -15.57 -2.80
N TYR A 442 18.50 -15.36 -3.30
CA TYR A 442 17.60 -14.33 -2.77
C TYR A 442 17.19 -14.63 -1.31
N GLU A 443 16.93 -15.90 -0.98
CA GLU A 443 16.63 -16.30 0.40
C GLU A 443 17.84 -16.15 1.33
N GLN A 444 19.06 -16.39 0.85
CA GLN A 444 20.28 -16.16 1.62
C GLN A 444 20.51 -14.68 1.88
N GLN A 445 20.40 -13.82 0.86
CA GLN A 445 20.54 -12.36 1.03
C GLN A 445 19.54 -11.81 2.05
N ARG A 446 18.29 -12.29 2.01
CA ARG A 446 17.26 -11.88 2.97
C ARG A 446 17.60 -12.30 4.40
N LYS A 447 18.16 -13.50 4.59
CA LYS A 447 18.61 -13.99 5.91
C LYS A 447 19.80 -13.19 6.42
N ASP A 448 20.74 -12.86 5.54
CA ASP A 448 21.92 -12.06 5.88
C ASP A 448 21.54 -10.62 6.26
N GLU A 449 20.59 -10.00 5.56
CA GLU A 449 20.01 -8.69 5.92
C GLU A 449 19.34 -8.73 7.30
N ASP A 450 18.53 -9.75 7.57
CA ASP A 450 17.88 -9.94 8.87
C ASP A 450 18.89 -10.14 10.01
N ASP A 451 19.98 -10.88 9.76
CA ASP A 451 21.03 -11.12 10.73
C ASP A 451 21.90 -9.88 10.98
N LEU A 452 22.15 -9.07 9.95
CA LEU A 452 22.77 -7.74 10.11
C LEU A 452 21.90 -6.83 10.98
N LEU A 453 20.59 -6.76 10.72
CA LEU A 453 19.65 -5.96 11.53
C LEU A 453 19.55 -6.44 12.98
N ARG A 454 19.72 -7.75 13.24
CA ARG A 454 19.82 -8.31 14.59
C ARG A 454 21.11 -7.89 15.28
N ARG A 455 22.24 -7.96 14.58
CA ARG A 455 23.55 -7.53 15.10
C ARG A 455 23.54 -6.04 15.45
N GLU A 456 23.01 -5.21 14.56
CA GLU A 456 22.90 -3.77 14.79
C GLU A 456 22.03 -3.43 16.01
N ARG A 457 20.88 -4.10 16.17
CA ARG A 457 20.06 -3.97 17.40
C ARG A 457 20.79 -4.40 18.66
N ASN A 458 21.59 -5.47 18.59
CA ASN A 458 22.36 -5.94 19.73
C ASN A 458 23.52 -4.99 20.08
N GLU A 459 24.18 -4.41 19.08
CA GLU A 459 25.19 -3.38 19.28
C GLU A 459 24.60 -2.09 19.84
N ALA A 460 23.44 -1.66 19.36
CA ALA A 460 22.73 -0.50 19.92
C ALA A 460 22.42 -0.71 21.41
N ARG A 461 21.88 -1.88 21.79
CA ARG A 461 21.64 -2.23 23.20
C ARG A 461 22.93 -2.24 24.04
N ARG A 462 24.04 -2.72 23.48
CA ARG A 462 25.35 -2.69 24.16
C ARG A 462 25.84 -1.26 24.36
N LYS A 463 25.70 -0.39 23.35
CA LYS A 463 26.09 1.02 23.42
C LYS A 463 25.24 1.78 24.45
N GLU A 464 23.93 1.57 24.45
CA GLU A 464 23.03 2.15 25.46
C GLU A 464 23.42 1.71 26.86
N HIS A 465 23.68 0.41 27.06
CA HIS A 465 24.09 -0.11 28.36
C HIS A 465 25.43 0.49 28.82
N MET A 466 26.42 0.59 27.93
CA MET A 466 27.70 1.24 28.23
C MET A 466 27.52 2.71 28.64
N GLN A 467 26.68 3.46 27.93
CA GLN A 467 26.38 4.85 28.28
C GLN A 467 25.69 4.97 29.65
N THR A 468 24.80 4.03 29.99
CA THR A 468 24.18 4.01 31.33
C THR A 468 25.22 3.79 32.43
N LEU A 469 26.15 2.86 32.25
CA LEU A 469 27.23 2.60 33.21
C LEU A 469 28.18 3.80 33.35
N GLU A 470 28.50 4.49 32.26
CA GLU A 470 29.30 5.73 32.31
C GLU A 470 28.57 6.86 33.06
N ASN A 471 27.27 7.02 32.82
CA ASN A 471 26.46 7.99 33.54
C ASN A 471 26.38 7.69 35.04
N GLU A 472 26.31 6.41 35.42
CA GLU A 472 26.36 6.01 36.84
C GLU A 472 27.74 6.26 37.45
N ARG A 473 28.83 5.90 36.74
CA ARG A 473 30.21 6.17 37.19
C ARG A 473 30.46 7.67 37.39
N THR A 474 29.99 8.50 36.47
CA THR A 474 30.16 9.97 36.58
C THR A 474 29.32 10.55 37.71
N LYS A 475 28.10 10.04 37.95
CA LYS A 475 27.29 10.42 39.12
C LYS A 475 27.97 10.03 40.43
N ALA A 476 28.49 8.81 40.54
CA ALA A 476 29.21 8.31 41.71
C ALA A 476 30.50 9.12 41.98
N SER A 477 31.25 9.46 40.93
CA SER A 477 32.44 10.32 41.04
C SER A 477 32.07 11.72 41.54
N LYS A 478 30.99 12.32 41.01
CA LYS A 478 30.51 13.63 41.47
C LYS A 478 30.03 13.60 42.92
N SER A 479 29.31 12.55 43.34
CA SER A 479 28.86 12.44 44.73
C SER A 479 30.03 12.29 45.70
N LEU A 480 31.07 11.53 45.33
CA LEU A 480 32.31 11.41 46.13
C LEU A 480 33.06 12.75 46.22
N LYS A 481 33.17 13.48 45.11
CA LYS A 481 33.82 14.80 45.13
C LYS A 481 33.05 15.81 45.99
N ASN A 482 31.72 15.76 45.93
CA ASN A 482 30.85 16.60 46.75
C ASN A 482 30.96 16.26 48.24
N SER A 483 31.00 14.98 48.62
CA SER A 483 31.17 14.57 50.02
C SER A 483 32.55 14.95 50.57
N GLN A 484 33.62 14.79 49.79
CA GLN A 484 34.96 15.26 50.17
C GLN A 484 35.04 16.78 50.35
N THR A 485 34.36 17.54 49.48
CA THR A 485 34.30 19.01 49.59
C THR A 485 33.51 19.44 50.83
N ALA A 486 32.40 18.76 51.13
CA ALA A 486 31.61 19.00 52.33
C ALA A 486 32.41 18.68 53.60
N ALA A 487 33.15 17.56 53.62
CA ALA A 487 34.02 17.18 54.73
C ALA A 487 35.16 18.20 54.96
N ARG A 488 35.80 18.68 53.89
CA ARG A 488 36.81 19.76 53.97
C ARG A 488 36.22 21.06 54.53
N LYS A 489 35.02 21.45 54.10
CA LYS A 489 34.33 22.64 54.61
C LYS A 489 33.94 22.51 56.09
N ALA A 490 33.56 21.31 56.52
CA ALA A 490 33.26 21.01 57.93
C ALA A 490 34.52 21.09 58.81
N ASN A 491 35.65 20.56 58.35
CA ASN A 491 36.92 20.67 59.09
C ASN A 491 37.47 22.11 59.14
N GLY A 492 37.36 22.88 58.06
CA GLY A 492 37.77 24.29 58.05
C GLY A 492 36.96 25.17 59.00
N ARG A 493 35.67 24.87 59.21
CA ARG A 493 34.83 25.58 60.20
C ARG A 493 35.15 25.23 61.65
N ARG A 494 35.72 24.06 61.92
CA ARG A 494 36.16 23.67 63.27
C ARG A 494 37.50 24.32 63.66
N GLY A 495 38.40 24.56 62.70
CA GLY A 495 39.69 25.22 62.97
C GLY A 495 39.64 26.73 63.17
N SER A 496 38.57 27.41 62.73
CA SER A 496 38.41 28.87 62.88
C SER A 496 37.69 29.28 64.17
N ARG A 497 37.42 28.34 65.07
CA ARG A 497 36.64 28.54 66.31
C ARG A 497 37.42 28.16 67.57
N ALA A 498 38.74 28.03 67.46
CA ALA A 498 39.68 27.83 68.56
C ALA A 498 40.52 29.09 68.73
#